data_AF-A0A950J932-F1
#
_entry.id   AF-A0A950J932-F1
#
_cell.length_a   1.000
_cell.length_b   1.000
_cell.length_c   1.000
_cell.angle_alpha   90.00
_cell.angle_beta   90.00
_cell.angle_gamma   90.00
#
_symmetry.space_group_name_H-M   'P 1'
#
loop_
_entity.id
_entity.type
_entity.pdbx_description
1 polymer ?
#
loop_
_entity_poly.entity_id
_entity_poly.type
_entity_poly.pdbx_seq_one_letter_code
_entity_poly.pdbx_strand_id
1 'polypeptide(L)'
;MLAQPRLCAAITAVMLPATASAGMLTVVDVAAPAVNCVYSPICQVLVDDSVGQLVLQNLDNKNTAWLQSRTFTGMAGTPGAGKTGYEYRLDMTQASGALQCVGGVVINFGPITRLPFKNNTLADVYVITEGGLGTMGIGSAEQDADVVTFNFSKLICASEPANATNTTFFFGLASVNPPVGITAGVFVSGSPPYYNVAARAPKH
;
A
#
# COMPACT_ATOMS: atom_id res chain seq x y z
N MET A 1 -45.01 61.66 -7.97
CA MET A 1 -44.88 60.50 -7.07
C MET A 1 -45.23 59.25 -7.85
N LEU A 2 -44.27 58.35 -8.06
CA LEU A 2 -44.46 56.90 -8.25
C LEU A 2 -43.06 56.29 -8.37
N ALA A 3 -42.65 55.55 -7.34
CA ALA A 3 -41.33 54.95 -7.20
C ALA A 3 -41.30 53.56 -7.87
N GLN A 4 -40.25 53.29 -8.67
CA GLN A 4 -40.00 51.96 -9.25
C GLN A 4 -39.23 51.08 -8.26
N PRO A 5 -39.64 49.82 -8.03
CA PRO A 5 -38.87 48.88 -7.22
C PRO A 5 -37.76 48.26 -8.07
N ARG A 6 -36.52 48.35 -7.60
CA ARG A 6 -35.38 47.63 -8.17
C ARG A 6 -35.45 46.18 -7.71
N LEU A 7 -35.75 45.28 -8.65
CA LEU A 7 -35.70 43.83 -8.44
C LEU A 7 -34.23 43.39 -8.43
N CYS A 8 -33.66 43.15 -7.24
CA CYS A 8 -32.37 42.47 -7.11
C CYS A 8 -32.58 40.97 -7.30
N ALA A 9 -32.18 40.44 -8.46
CA ALA A 9 -32.12 39.00 -8.69
C ALA A 9 -30.91 38.41 -7.95
N ALA A 10 -31.16 37.64 -6.88
CA ALA A 10 -30.13 36.87 -6.20
C ALA A 10 -29.87 35.56 -6.98
N ILE A 11 -28.68 35.43 -7.57
CA ILE A 11 -28.24 34.19 -8.23
C ILE A 11 -27.67 33.27 -7.15
N THR A 12 -28.41 32.22 -6.80
CA THR A 12 -27.95 31.17 -5.88
C THR A 12 -27.09 30.17 -6.66
N ALA A 13 -25.77 30.21 -6.47
CA ALA A 13 -24.86 29.21 -7.04
C ALA A 13 -25.01 27.88 -6.28
N VAL A 14 -25.59 26.88 -6.92
CA VAL A 14 -25.66 25.50 -6.40
C VAL A 14 -24.30 24.84 -6.62
N MET A 15 -23.51 24.72 -5.55
CA MET A 15 -22.31 23.89 -5.56
C MET A 15 -22.73 22.43 -5.55
N LEU A 16 -22.60 21.76 -6.70
CA LEU A 16 -22.71 20.31 -6.77
C LEU A 16 -21.50 19.69 -6.05
N PRO A 17 -21.69 18.75 -5.11
CA PRO A 17 -20.58 18.05 -4.49
C PRO A 17 -19.86 17.23 -5.56
N ALA A 18 -18.57 17.52 -5.76
CA ALA A 18 -17.70 16.67 -6.56
C ALA A 18 -17.53 15.35 -5.79
N THR A 19 -18.12 14.28 -6.29
CA THR A 19 -17.80 12.93 -5.83
C THR A 19 -16.38 12.64 -6.26
N ALA A 20 -15.42 12.69 -5.33
CA ALA A 20 -14.10 12.13 -5.57
C ALA A 20 -14.28 10.63 -5.86
N SER A 21 -13.94 10.22 -7.08
CA SER A 21 -13.91 8.80 -7.43
C SER A 21 -12.59 8.24 -6.96
N ALA A 22 -12.61 7.10 -6.27
CA ALA A 22 -11.41 6.30 -6.06
C ALA A 22 -10.77 6.00 -7.44
N GLY A 23 -9.48 6.28 -7.59
CA GLY A 23 -8.72 6.04 -8.81
C GLY A 23 -8.03 4.69 -8.76
N MET A 24 -8.23 3.84 -9.78
CA MET A 24 -7.41 2.63 -9.92
C MET A 24 -5.97 3.02 -10.20
N LEU A 25 -5.05 2.42 -9.45
CA LEU A 25 -3.62 2.61 -9.62
C LEU A 25 -3.06 1.63 -10.65
N THR A 26 -2.05 2.05 -11.39
CA THR A 26 -1.31 1.16 -12.29
C THR A 26 -0.37 0.26 -11.50
N VAL A 27 -0.63 -1.05 -11.53
CA VAL A 27 0.15 -2.09 -10.84
C VAL A 27 0.98 -2.85 -11.87
N VAL A 28 2.28 -3.04 -11.61
CA VAL A 28 3.18 -3.81 -12.50
C VAL A 28 3.96 -4.89 -11.75
N ASP A 29 3.94 -6.09 -12.31
CA ASP A 29 4.80 -7.19 -11.84
C ASP A 29 6.23 -7.03 -12.39
N VAL A 30 7.22 -7.14 -11.51
CA VAL A 30 8.63 -6.86 -11.79
C VAL A 30 9.57 -7.83 -11.08
N ALA A 31 10.80 -7.92 -11.57
CA ALA A 31 11.90 -8.57 -10.86
C ALA A 31 12.55 -7.61 -9.86
N ALA A 32 13.03 -8.13 -8.72
CA ALA A 32 13.63 -7.32 -7.66
C ALA A 32 14.76 -6.38 -8.13
N PRO A 33 15.69 -6.81 -9.01
CA PRO A 33 16.74 -5.92 -9.51
C PRO A 33 16.20 -4.70 -10.26
N ALA A 34 15.08 -4.84 -10.98
CA ALA A 34 14.50 -3.74 -11.74
C ALA A 34 14.04 -2.60 -10.82
N VAL A 35 13.43 -2.93 -9.67
CA VAL A 35 13.08 -1.94 -8.65
C VAL A 35 14.34 -1.30 -8.08
N ASN A 36 15.33 -2.09 -7.70
CA ASN A 36 16.56 -1.53 -7.11
C ASN A 36 17.27 -0.56 -8.06
N CYS A 37 17.30 -0.84 -9.37
CA CYS A 37 17.89 0.04 -10.37
C CYS A 37 17.15 1.38 -10.52
N VAL A 38 15.86 1.46 -10.15
CA VAL A 38 15.11 2.73 -10.10
C VAL A 38 15.68 3.65 -9.03
N TYR A 39 16.26 3.12 -7.96
CA TYR A 39 16.73 3.89 -6.80
C TYR A 39 18.26 3.90 -6.65
N SER A 40 18.99 3.07 -7.39
CA SER A 40 20.43 2.91 -7.25
C SER A 40 21.14 2.68 -8.58
N PRO A 41 22.24 3.41 -8.90
CA PRO A 41 22.98 3.21 -10.14
C PRO A 41 23.71 1.86 -10.17
N ILE A 42 23.93 1.23 -9.02
CA ILE A 42 24.50 -0.11 -8.90
C ILE A 42 23.43 -1.18 -8.63
N CYS A 43 22.15 -0.82 -8.71
CA CYS A 43 21.01 -1.71 -8.49
C CYS A 43 21.03 -2.42 -7.11
N GLN A 44 21.60 -1.75 -6.11
CA GLN A 44 21.59 -2.16 -4.71
C GLN A 44 21.09 -1.00 -3.85
N VAL A 45 20.08 -1.26 -3.03
CA VAL A 45 19.48 -0.27 -2.14
C VAL A 45 19.82 -0.62 -0.70
N LEU A 46 20.14 0.39 0.11
CA LEU A 46 20.20 0.23 1.56
C LEU A 46 18.76 0.29 2.09
N VAL A 47 18.29 -0.84 2.60
CA VAL A 47 16.95 -0.96 3.16
C VAL A 47 16.96 -0.65 4.65
N ASP A 48 15.89 -0.02 5.10
CA ASP A 48 15.51 0.05 6.50
C ASP A 48 14.20 -0.72 6.65
N ASP A 49 14.12 -1.65 7.60
CA ASP A 49 13.01 -2.60 7.77
C ASP A 49 12.38 -2.43 9.16
N SER A 50 11.05 -2.54 9.22
CA SER A 50 10.27 -2.54 10.47
C SER A 50 9.12 -3.53 10.35
N VAL A 51 8.65 -4.06 11.47
CA VAL A 51 7.55 -5.03 11.50
C VAL A 51 6.46 -4.58 12.48
N GLY A 52 5.20 -4.67 12.04
CA GLY A 52 4.04 -4.57 12.90
C GLY A 52 3.40 -5.94 13.10
N GLN A 53 3.17 -6.33 14.35
CA GLN A 53 2.50 -7.59 14.66
C GLN A 53 1.01 -7.49 14.33
N LEU A 54 0.50 -8.42 13.53
CA LEU A 54 -0.92 -8.53 13.24
C LEU A 54 -1.55 -9.47 14.26
N VAL A 55 -2.23 -8.91 15.25
CA VAL A 55 -2.82 -9.67 16.36
C VAL A 55 -4.16 -10.28 15.94
N LEU A 56 -4.09 -11.21 14.98
CA LEU A 56 -5.24 -12.02 14.57
C LEU A 56 -5.78 -12.80 15.78
N GLN A 57 -7.10 -12.94 15.84
CA GLN A 57 -7.74 -13.67 16.92
C GLN A 57 -7.73 -15.16 16.59
N ASN A 58 -7.63 -16.02 17.62
CA ASN A 58 -7.73 -17.47 17.47
C ASN A 58 -6.61 -18.13 16.62
N LEU A 59 -5.44 -17.48 16.53
CA LEU A 59 -4.22 -18.19 16.15
C LEU A 59 -3.72 -19.04 17.33
N ASP A 60 -3.19 -20.22 17.05
CA ASP A 60 -2.65 -21.09 18.10
C ASP A 60 -1.43 -20.44 18.79
N ASN A 61 -0.62 -19.74 17.98
CA ASN A 61 0.56 -19.03 18.43
C ASN A 61 0.43 -17.53 18.11
N LYS A 62 0.66 -16.70 19.13
CA LYS A 62 0.68 -15.23 18.97
C LYS A 62 1.90 -14.80 18.14
N ASN A 63 1.81 -13.61 17.51
CA ASN A 63 2.91 -12.98 16.76
C ASN A 63 3.46 -13.81 15.59
N THR A 64 2.61 -14.65 14.99
CA THR A 64 2.93 -15.48 13.82
C THR A 64 2.42 -14.89 12.50
N ALA A 65 1.71 -13.77 12.58
CA ALA A 65 1.28 -12.95 11.45
C ALA A 65 1.78 -11.52 11.64
N TRP A 66 2.36 -10.92 10.60
CA TRP A 66 2.94 -9.57 10.69
C TRP A 66 3.03 -8.87 9.34
N LEU A 67 2.96 -7.54 9.37
CA LEU A 67 3.18 -6.68 8.22
C LEU A 67 4.59 -6.09 8.29
N GLN A 68 5.40 -6.36 7.27
CA GLN A 68 6.66 -5.69 7.05
C GLN A 68 6.42 -4.33 6.40
N SER A 69 7.13 -3.31 6.86
CA SER A 69 7.37 -2.08 6.10
C SER A 69 8.86 -1.93 5.86
N ARG A 70 9.24 -1.82 4.60
CA ARG A 70 10.59 -1.58 4.12
C ARG A 70 10.66 -0.24 3.43
N THR A 71 11.72 0.53 3.70
CA THR A 71 11.92 1.83 3.07
C THR A 71 13.35 1.99 2.61
N PHE A 72 13.56 2.73 1.52
CA PHE A 72 14.88 3.05 0.99
C PHE A 72 14.83 4.36 0.20
N THR A 73 15.92 5.11 0.20
CA THR A 73 16.02 6.42 -0.47
C THR A 73 16.75 6.29 -1.80
N GLY A 74 16.23 6.93 -2.84
CA GLY A 74 16.85 6.94 -4.15
C GLY A 74 18.07 7.85 -4.22
N MET A 75 19.15 7.30 -4.79
CA MET A 75 20.43 7.98 -4.97
C MET A 75 20.40 8.94 -6.17
N ALA A 76 21.27 9.94 -6.15
CA ALA A 76 21.46 10.86 -7.26
C ALA A 76 21.79 10.11 -8.56
N GLY A 77 21.29 10.62 -9.69
CA GLY A 77 21.49 9.98 -11.01
C GLY A 77 20.55 8.82 -11.32
N THR A 78 19.57 8.53 -10.46
CA THR A 78 18.54 7.51 -10.69
C THR A 78 17.15 8.14 -10.86
N PRO A 79 16.18 7.44 -11.46
CA PRO A 79 14.80 7.94 -11.52
C PRO A 79 14.20 8.24 -10.13
N GLY A 80 14.56 7.45 -9.13
CA GLY A 80 14.16 7.57 -7.73
C GLY A 80 14.89 8.67 -6.96
N ALA A 81 15.80 9.43 -7.56
CA ALA A 81 16.60 10.44 -6.85
C ALA A 81 15.73 11.38 -5.99
N GLY A 82 16.09 11.51 -4.71
CA GLY A 82 15.41 12.35 -3.72
C GLY A 82 14.02 11.83 -3.28
N LYS A 83 13.64 10.62 -3.70
CA LYS A 83 12.37 9.98 -3.33
C LYS A 83 12.64 8.79 -2.42
N THR A 84 11.60 8.37 -1.71
CA THR A 84 11.62 7.18 -0.87
C THR A 84 10.73 6.11 -1.50
N GLY A 85 11.28 4.90 -1.66
CA GLY A 85 10.51 3.70 -1.94
C GLY A 85 9.93 3.14 -0.64
N TYR A 86 8.68 2.70 -0.70
CA TYR A 86 7.95 2.06 0.38
C TYR A 86 7.50 0.69 -0.09
N GLU A 87 7.95 -0.35 0.59
CA GLU A 87 7.61 -1.73 0.31
C GLU A 87 6.89 -2.35 1.51
N TYR A 88 5.90 -3.19 1.23
CA TYR A 88 5.12 -3.91 2.21
C TYR A 88 5.14 -5.40 1.90
N ARG A 89 5.13 -6.22 2.96
CA ARG A 89 4.95 -7.67 2.87
C ARG A 89 4.10 -8.15 4.03
N LEU A 90 3.02 -8.86 3.74
CA LEU A 90 2.32 -9.61 4.77
C LEU A 90 2.93 -11.00 4.86
N ASP A 91 3.33 -11.41 6.06
CA ASP A 91 3.81 -12.75 6.35
C ASP A 91 2.89 -13.44 7.36
N MET A 92 2.39 -14.60 6.97
CA MET A 92 1.55 -15.49 7.77
C MET A 92 2.08 -16.93 7.69
N THR A 93 3.36 -17.11 7.37
CA THR A 93 3.95 -18.43 7.09
C THR A 93 3.94 -19.35 8.29
N GLN A 94 3.88 -18.78 9.50
CA GLN A 94 3.81 -19.49 10.78
C GLN A 94 2.41 -19.42 11.42
N ALA A 95 1.45 -18.77 10.77
CA ALA A 95 0.11 -18.59 11.32
C ALA A 95 -0.70 -19.88 11.18
N SER A 96 -1.00 -20.50 12.32
CA SER A 96 -1.86 -21.68 12.44
C SER A 96 -3.05 -21.42 13.35
N GLY A 97 -4.07 -22.27 13.27
CA GLY A 97 -5.30 -22.15 14.06
C GLY A 97 -6.55 -21.86 13.22
N ALA A 98 -7.51 -21.12 13.79
CA ALA A 98 -8.79 -20.88 13.14
C ALA A 98 -8.66 -20.08 11.85
N LEU A 99 -9.48 -20.41 10.85
CA LEU A 99 -9.45 -19.86 9.48
C LEU A 99 -9.83 -18.37 9.45
N GLN A 100 -8.90 -17.48 9.82
CA GLN A 100 -8.95 -16.07 9.45
C GLN A 100 -8.11 -15.86 8.20
N CYS A 101 -8.68 -15.16 7.21
CA CYS A 101 -8.00 -14.87 5.97
C CYS A 101 -7.88 -13.38 5.73
N VAL A 102 -6.67 -12.92 5.42
CA VAL A 102 -6.41 -11.52 5.09
C VAL A 102 -6.72 -11.29 3.61
N GLY A 103 -7.51 -10.26 3.33
CA GLY A 103 -7.85 -9.86 1.96
C GLY A 103 -7.04 -8.70 1.42
N GLY A 104 -6.39 -7.92 2.28
CA GLY A 104 -5.59 -6.79 1.84
C GLY A 104 -5.23 -5.82 2.96
N VAL A 105 -4.63 -4.70 2.54
CA VAL A 105 -4.05 -3.68 3.44
C VAL A 105 -4.54 -2.30 3.01
N VAL A 106 -4.85 -1.45 3.99
CA VAL A 106 -5.27 -0.06 3.81
C VAL A 106 -4.21 0.84 4.45
N ILE A 107 -3.65 1.76 3.66
CA ILE A 107 -2.55 2.62 4.08
C ILE A 107 -2.91 4.07 3.76
N ASN A 108 -2.83 4.94 4.77
CA ASN A 108 -2.90 6.38 4.55
C ASN A 108 -1.55 6.88 4.00
N PHE A 109 -1.37 6.76 2.68
CA PHE A 109 -0.09 6.95 1.98
C PHE A 109 0.14 8.40 1.54
N GLY A 110 -0.93 9.13 1.24
CA GLY A 110 -0.85 10.46 0.65
C GLY A 110 -0.46 10.43 -0.84
N PRO A 111 0.14 11.51 -1.34
CA PRO A 111 0.51 11.62 -2.75
C PRO A 111 1.55 10.56 -3.19
N ILE A 112 1.19 9.77 -4.20
CA ILE A 112 2.07 8.79 -4.85
C ILE A 112 2.93 9.47 -5.91
N THR A 113 4.20 9.07 -6.00
CA THR A 113 5.09 9.44 -7.10
C THR A 113 5.26 8.27 -8.06
N ARG A 114 4.85 8.45 -9.31
CA ARG A 114 5.04 7.44 -10.36
C ARG A 114 6.51 7.33 -10.74
N LEU A 115 6.99 6.09 -10.88
CA LEU A 115 8.37 5.79 -11.27
C LEU A 115 8.44 4.68 -12.33
N PRO A 116 9.54 4.62 -13.09
CA PRO A 116 9.67 3.71 -14.23
C PRO A 116 10.03 2.27 -13.82
N PHE A 117 9.14 1.60 -13.07
CA PHE A 117 9.43 0.27 -12.48
C PHE A 117 9.56 -0.86 -13.51
N LYS A 118 8.87 -0.76 -14.66
CA LYS A 118 8.86 -1.83 -15.69
C LYS A 118 9.11 -1.25 -17.06
N ASN A 119 10.17 -1.71 -17.74
CA ASN A 119 10.50 -1.34 -19.12
C ASN A 119 10.49 0.18 -19.35
N ASN A 120 11.06 0.93 -18.39
CA ASN A 120 11.08 2.39 -18.38
C ASN A 120 9.70 3.08 -18.44
N THR A 121 8.63 2.36 -18.11
CA THR A 121 7.24 2.86 -18.12
C THR A 121 6.80 3.23 -16.72
N LEU A 122 6.21 4.42 -16.56
CA LEU A 122 5.75 4.95 -15.29
C LEU A 122 4.56 4.13 -14.74
N ALA A 123 4.71 3.64 -13.51
CA ALA A 123 3.65 2.97 -12.77
C ALA A 123 3.52 3.55 -11.35
N ASP A 124 2.34 3.38 -10.76
CA ASP A 124 2.03 3.83 -9.39
C ASP A 124 2.53 2.80 -8.36
N VAL A 125 2.32 1.52 -8.65
CA VAL A 125 2.59 0.38 -7.76
C VAL A 125 3.41 -0.67 -8.50
N TYR A 126 4.33 -1.32 -7.81
CA TYR A 126 5.03 -2.50 -8.30
C TYR A 126 4.84 -3.70 -7.35
N VAL A 127 4.95 -4.91 -7.90
CA VAL A 127 4.96 -6.17 -7.15
C VAL A 127 6.18 -6.98 -7.57
N ILE A 128 7.02 -7.36 -6.60
CA ILE A 128 8.27 -8.10 -6.83
C ILE A 128 7.97 -9.60 -6.93
N THR A 129 7.67 -10.07 -8.14
CA THR A 129 7.29 -11.47 -8.40
C THR A 129 8.49 -12.38 -8.69
N GLU A 130 9.67 -11.81 -8.97
CA GLU A 130 10.89 -12.56 -9.27
C GLU A 130 12.07 -12.08 -8.42
N GLY A 131 12.84 -13.01 -7.86
CA GLY A 131 14.03 -12.71 -7.02
C GLY A 131 13.71 -12.16 -5.63
N GLY A 132 12.43 -12.07 -5.26
CA GLY A 132 11.95 -11.64 -3.96
C GLY A 132 11.41 -12.79 -3.10
N LEU A 133 11.08 -12.49 -1.84
CA LEU A 133 10.31 -13.36 -0.96
C LEU A 133 8.82 -13.21 -1.27
N GLY A 134 8.04 -14.24 -0.97
CA GLY A 134 6.58 -14.21 -1.13
C GLY A 134 6.06 -15.20 -2.16
N THR A 135 4.73 -15.37 -2.17
CA THR A 135 4.06 -16.18 -3.22
C THR A 135 2.78 -15.54 -3.76
N MET A 136 2.17 -14.62 -3.00
CA MET A 136 0.89 -13.99 -3.35
C MET A 136 1.07 -12.56 -3.83
N GLY A 137 0.50 -12.22 -4.98
CA GLY A 137 0.52 -10.87 -5.53
C GLY A 137 -0.62 -9.97 -5.03
N ILE A 138 -0.63 -8.75 -5.56
CA ILE A 138 -1.73 -7.79 -5.41
C ILE A 138 -2.65 -7.93 -6.63
N GLY A 139 -3.95 -8.07 -6.40
CA GLY A 139 -4.96 -8.13 -7.46
C GLY A 139 -5.38 -6.75 -7.95
N SER A 140 -5.50 -5.78 -7.04
CA SER A 140 -5.73 -4.37 -7.39
C SER A 140 -5.17 -3.43 -6.33
N ALA A 141 -4.91 -2.19 -6.74
CA ALA A 141 -4.63 -1.09 -5.82
C ALA A 141 -5.48 0.10 -6.24
N GLU A 142 -6.14 0.73 -5.28
CA GLU A 142 -7.05 1.85 -5.49
C GLU A 142 -6.69 2.95 -4.50
N GLN A 143 -6.70 4.20 -4.97
CA GLN A 143 -6.48 5.36 -4.11
C GLN A 143 -7.74 6.21 -4.03
N ASP A 144 -8.21 6.45 -2.81
CA ASP A 144 -9.23 7.43 -2.48
C ASP A 144 -8.62 8.50 -1.56
N ALA A 145 -8.52 9.72 -2.07
CA ALA A 145 -7.74 10.80 -1.47
C ALA A 145 -6.33 10.32 -1.07
N ASP A 146 -5.99 10.34 0.21
CA ASP A 146 -4.68 9.92 0.72
C ASP A 146 -4.60 8.43 1.05
N VAL A 147 -5.71 7.71 0.96
CA VAL A 147 -5.80 6.30 1.37
C VAL A 147 -5.66 5.39 0.18
N VAL A 148 -4.66 4.50 0.24
CA VAL A 148 -4.48 3.43 -0.73
C VAL A 148 -4.94 2.12 -0.14
N THR A 149 -5.81 1.42 -0.87
CA THR A 149 -6.26 0.08 -0.54
C THR A 149 -5.65 -0.91 -1.52
N PHE A 150 -4.89 -1.87 -1.00
CA PHE A 150 -4.34 -3.00 -1.74
C PHE A 150 -5.23 -4.21 -1.51
N ASN A 151 -5.81 -4.75 -2.57
CA ASN A 151 -6.52 -6.02 -2.53
C ASN A 151 -5.56 -7.12 -2.98
N PHE A 152 -5.41 -8.16 -2.17
CA PHE A 152 -4.59 -9.31 -2.55
C PHE A 152 -5.27 -10.09 -3.68
N SER A 153 -4.46 -10.71 -4.55
CA SER A 153 -5.01 -11.49 -5.67
C SER A 153 -5.78 -12.73 -5.20
N LYS A 154 -5.51 -13.17 -3.97
CA LYS A 154 -6.20 -14.24 -3.25
C LYS A 154 -6.16 -13.94 -1.75
N LEU A 155 -7.16 -14.44 -1.02
CA LEU A 155 -7.14 -14.41 0.44
C LEU A 155 -5.96 -15.23 0.99
N ILE A 156 -5.29 -14.73 2.02
CA ILE A 156 -4.20 -15.42 2.72
C ILE A 156 -4.72 -15.87 4.08
N CYS A 157 -4.93 -17.17 4.24
CA CYS A 157 -5.54 -17.75 5.44
C CYS A 157 -4.49 -18.32 6.38
N ALA A 158 -4.71 -18.20 7.69
CA ALA A 158 -4.07 -19.12 8.64
C ALA A 158 -4.46 -20.56 8.28
N SER A 159 -3.55 -21.51 8.47
CA SER A 159 -3.77 -22.91 8.09
C SER A 159 -3.29 -23.87 9.17
N GLU A 160 -3.92 -25.04 9.26
CA GLU A 160 -3.47 -26.13 10.14
C GLU A 160 -3.10 -27.35 9.28
N PRO A 161 -1.80 -27.71 9.17
CA PRO A 161 -0.63 -27.03 9.76
C PRO A 161 -0.31 -25.69 9.07
N ALA A 162 0.58 -24.91 9.68
CA ALA A 162 1.10 -23.66 9.10
C ALA A 162 1.69 -23.90 7.69
N ASN A 163 1.49 -22.94 6.79
CA ASN A 163 1.90 -23.06 5.40
C ASN A 163 2.95 -21.99 5.03
N ALA A 164 4.14 -22.44 4.64
CA ALA A 164 5.26 -21.60 4.23
C ALA A 164 4.97 -20.70 3.00
N THR A 165 3.90 -20.97 2.25
CA THR A 165 3.49 -20.12 1.13
C THR A 165 2.56 -18.98 1.55
N ASN A 166 2.11 -18.90 2.80
CA ASN A 166 1.19 -17.85 3.28
C ASN A 166 1.91 -16.52 3.49
N THR A 167 2.30 -15.88 2.38
CA THR A 167 3.02 -14.60 2.39
C THR A 167 2.86 -13.91 1.05
N THR A 168 2.77 -12.58 1.07
CA THR A 168 2.75 -11.79 -0.17
C THR A 168 4.16 -11.67 -0.73
N PHE A 169 4.26 -11.43 -2.03
CA PHE A 169 5.42 -10.72 -2.58
C PHE A 169 5.58 -9.37 -1.89
N PHE A 170 6.77 -8.79 -1.97
CA PHE A 170 6.91 -7.36 -1.69
C PHE A 170 6.13 -6.58 -2.74
N PHE A 171 5.33 -5.62 -2.30
CA PHE A 171 4.64 -4.66 -3.15
C PHE A 171 4.89 -3.27 -2.62
N GLY A 172 4.96 -2.29 -3.51
CA GLY A 172 5.40 -0.98 -3.08
C GLY A 172 5.04 0.17 -4.00
N LEU A 173 5.28 1.37 -3.49
CA LEU A 173 5.06 2.65 -4.13
C LEU A 173 6.23 3.59 -3.84
N ALA A 174 6.18 4.80 -4.37
CA ALA A 174 7.15 5.84 -4.07
C ALA A 174 6.49 7.14 -3.62
N SER A 175 7.21 7.93 -2.83
CA SER A 175 6.82 9.29 -2.47
C SER A 175 8.04 10.19 -2.38
N VAL A 176 7.81 11.51 -2.50
CA VAL A 176 8.81 12.55 -2.22
C VAL A 176 8.99 12.79 -0.72
N ASN A 177 8.07 12.30 0.11
CA ASN A 177 8.07 12.55 1.54
C ASN A 177 8.79 11.43 2.31
N PRO A 178 9.46 11.76 3.44
CA PRO A 178 10.17 10.79 4.26
C PRO A 178 9.21 9.91 5.07
N PRO A 179 9.68 8.71 5.50
CA PRO A 179 8.83 7.75 6.18
C PRO A 179 8.54 8.18 7.62
N VAL A 180 7.31 7.97 8.06
CA VAL A 180 6.87 8.07 9.45
C VAL A 180 6.14 6.80 9.87
N GLY A 181 6.14 6.52 11.18
CA GLY A 181 5.31 5.47 11.74
C GLY A 181 3.83 5.81 11.60
N ILE A 182 3.04 4.85 11.14
CA ILE A 182 1.58 4.96 11.00
C ILE A 182 0.89 3.71 11.56
N THR A 183 -0.43 3.79 11.66
CA THR A 183 -1.29 2.62 11.80
C THR A 183 -1.91 2.31 10.44
N ALA A 184 -1.54 1.16 9.87
CA ALA A 184 -2.19 0.61 8.70
C ALA A 184 -3.37 -0.28 9.11
N GLY A 185 -4.33 -0.39 8.22
CA GLY A 185 -5.45 -1.30 8.31
C GLY A 185 -5.21 -2.61 7.61
N VAL A 186 -5.72 -3.69 8.15
CA VAL A 186 -5.75 -5.01 7.51
C VAL A 186 -7.16 -5.54 7.60
N PHE A 187 -7.81 -5.76 6.45
CA PHE A 187 -9.14 -6.34 6.42
C PHE A 187 -9.07 -7.86 6.25
N VAL A 188 -9.93 -8.55 6.98
CA VAL A 188 -9.93 -10.01 7.06
C VAL A 188 -11.33 -10.58 6.88
N SER A 189 -11.42 -11.84 6.48
CA SER A 189 -12.62 -12.63 6.63
C SER A 189 -12.84 -12.99 8.11
N GLY A 190 -14.02 -12.69 8.63
CA GLY A 190 -14.42 -13.05 9.99
C GLY A 190 -14.73 -11.85 10.87
N SER A 191 -14.68 -12.07 12.19
CA SER A 191 -14.98 -11.06 13.20
C SER A 191 -13.85 -10.99 14.23
N PRO A 192 -13.22 -9.81 14.46
CA PRO A 192 -13.48 -8.54 13.75
C PRO A 192 -13.04 -8.61 12.28
N PRO A 193 -13.68 -7.85 11.37
CA PRO A 193 -13.33 -7.83 9.95
C PRO A 193 -12.11 -6.94 9.64
N TYR A 194 -11.54 -6.28 10.65
CA TYR A 194 -10.50 -5.27 10.49
C TYR A 194 -9.56 -5.26 11.68
N TYR A 195 -8.26 -5.12 11.40
CA TYR A 195 -7.19 -5.05 12.39
C TYR A 195 -6.29 -3.87 12.08
N ASN A 196 -5.79 -3.25 13.15
CA ASN A 196 -4.78 -2.22 13.07
C ASN A 196 -3.39 -2.87 13.23
N VAL A 197 -2.44 -2.44 12.42
CA VAL A 197 -1.05 -2.91 12.47
C VAL A 197 -0.10 -1.73 12.29
N ALA A 198 1.02 -1.75 13.01
CA ALA A 198 2.05 -0.74 12.82
C ALA A 198 2.68 -0.88 11.41
N ALA A 199 2.88 0.24 10.74
CA ALA A 199 3.51 0.28 9.42
C ALA A 199 4.27 1.61 9.25
N ARG A 200 4.87 1.80 8.08
CA ARG A 200 5.44 3.09 7.67
C ARG A 200 4.84 3.58 6.37
N ALA A 201 4.61 4.88 6.29
CA ALA A 201 4.11 5.58 5.11
C ALA A 201 4.73 6.98 5.05
N PRO A 202 4.59 7.71 3.92
CA PRO A 202 5.10 9.06 3.81
C PRO A 202 4.42 10.02 4.79
N LYS A 203 5.16 11.02 5.26
CA LYS A 203 4.57 12.15 6.01
C LYS A 203 3.85 13.10 5.06
N HIS A 204 2.54 13.30 5.22
CA HIS A 204 1.74 14.23 4.44
C HIS A 204 0.72 14.96 5.31
#